data_AF-A0A015ILJ5-F1
#
_entry.id   AF-A0A015ILJ5-F1
#
_cell.length_a   1.000
_cell.length_b   1.000
_cell.length_c   1.000
_cell.angle_alpha   90.00
_cell.angle_beta   90.00
_cell.angle_gamma   90.00
#
_symmetry.space_group_name_H-M   'P 1'
#
loop_
_entity.id
_entity.type
_entity.pdbx_description
1 polymer ?
#
loop_
_entity_poly.entity_id
_entity_poly.type
_entity_poly.pdbx_seq_one_letter_code
_entity_poly.pdbx_strand_id
1 'polypeptide(L)'
;MNEIQNSSSSSSTILDDKPSKINISKNLVLVDNNIEENDDFGEIIQYKENKEVENSSIELGEKKAVVLSILIPFSIIGALIRIGLNILHSYPGSPVFSLIYPQFVGCVIMGFCLARKGFIMESYLPLYIGLTTGLCGSITTFSSWILSIFKEFILPSTPHRGDLYNILAALADIGITLGMSVTGLKFGEHIADIIIQKRKIQSERLYHIAEKPSKLNELIIPDFICFGVGIASIVLVVTLSSTMQVNRSVLFAAVFAPIGTLIRWYLSKYNAIKKSFPWGTFAANISGSIIIGILFFLSNGVASSKTSCEIIKGLSDGFCD
;
A
#
# COMPACT_ATOMS: atom_id res chain seq x y z
N MET A 1 -27.66 98.96 -4.26
CA MET A 1 -28.58 98.23 -5.16
C MET A 1 -28.33 96.75 -4.94
N ASN A 2 -28.82 96.10 -3.87
CA ASN A 2 -30.03 96.32 -3.05
C ASN A 2 -31.32 96.26 -3.90
N GLU A 3 -32.36 95.49 -3.55
CA GLU A 3 -32.46 94.40 -2.54
C GLU A 3 -33.77 93.59 -2.73
N ILE A 4 -34.12 92.75 -1.73
CA ILE A 4 -35.40 92.04 -1.50
C ILE A 4 -35.53 90.68 -2.21
N GLN A 5 -36.03 89.60 -1.57
CA GLN A 5 -35.85 89.02 -0.21
C GLN A 5 -36.54 87.64 -0.15
N ASN A 6 -36.14 86.78 0.81
CA ASN A 6 -36.91 85.76 1.57
C ASN A 6 -38.06 84.96 0.90
N SER A 7 -38.23 83.65 1.09
CA SER A 7 -37.47 82.58 1.81
C SER A 7 -37.99 81.22 1.22
N SER A 8 -38.19 80.04 1.82
CA SER A 8 -38.09 79.36 3.15
C SER A 8 -38.39 77.86 2.88
N SER A 9 -38.22 76.84 3.73
CA SER A 9 -37.35 76.52 4.89
C SER A 9 -37.63 75.04 5.27
N SER A 10 -36.72 74.17 5.72
CA SER A 10 -35.25 74.23 5.89
C SER A 10 -34.74 72.88 6.42
N SER A 11 -33.52 72.44 6.03
CA SER A 11 -32.62 71.60 6.87
C SER A 11 -33.08 70.16 7.21
N SER A 12 -32.25 69.16 7.59
CA SER A 12 -30.78 68.98 7.70
C SER A 12 -30.50 67.50 8.06
N THR A 13 -29.35 66.84 7.84
CA THR A 13 -28.11 66.99 7.01
C THR A 13 -27.28 65.71 7.22
N ILE A 14 -26.43 65.30 6.24
CA ILE A 14 -25.22 64.44 6.43
C ILE A 14 -25.51 62.97 6.83
N LEU A 15 -24.80 61.91 6.41
CA LEU A 15 -23.97 61.49 5.27
C LEU A 15 -23.19 60.23 5.75
N ASP A 16 -22.68 59.46 4.79
CA ASP A 16 -21.54 58.53 4.89
C ASP A 16 -21.63 57.09 5.49
N ASP A 17 -20.80 56.27 4.82
CA ASP A 17 -20.23 54.94 5.08
C ASP A 17 -21.01 53.59 5.12
N LYS A 18 -20.43 52.67 4.33
CA LYS A 18 -20.53 51.20 4.37
C LYS A 18 -19.48 50.64 5.38
N PRO A 19 -19.49 49.35 5.81
CA PRO A 19 -20.06 48.18 5.11
C PRO A 19 -20.74 47.10 5.99
N SER A 20 -21.26 46.07 5.28
CA SER A 20 -21.37 44.66 5.70
C SER A 20 -22.15 44.27 6.96
N LYS A 21 -23.25 43.52 6.74
CA LYS A 21 -23.47 42.18 7.30
C LYS A 21 -24.56 41.44 6.52
N ILE A 22 -24.35 40.14 6.29
CA ILE A 22 -25.38 39.25 5.71
C ILE A 22 -26.37 38.93 6.82
N ASN A 23 -27.65 39.20 6.59
CA ASN A 23 -28.68 39.12 7.63
C ASN A 23 -29.38 37.76 7.62
N ILE A 24 -29.51 37.14 8.80
CA ILE A 24 -30.07 35.78 8.93
C ILE A 24 -31.59 35.87 9.09
N SER A 25 -32.33 35.43 8.07
CA SER A 25 -33.79 35.39 8.11
C SER A 25 -34.30 34.25 8.99
N LYS A 26 -34.66 34.58 10.24
CA LYS A 26 -35.56 33.76 11.07
C LYS A 26 -36.96 33.81 10.46
N ASN A 27 -37.57 32.66 10.19
CA ASN A 27 -39.02 32.57 10.02
C ASN A 27 -39.65 32.00 11.30
N LEU A 28 -40.66 32.72 11.80
CA LEU A 28 -41.54 32.26 12.87
C LEU A 28 -42.59 31.31 12.29
N VAL A 29 -42.94 30.26 13.04
CA VAL A 29 -44.22 29.56 12.88
C VAL A 29 -44.80 29.37 14.28
N LEU A 30 -46.05 29.83 14.46
CA LEU A 30 -46.84 29.63 15.67
C LEU A 30 -47.59 28.30 15.55
N VAL A 31 -47.74 27.58 16.65
CA VAL A 31 -48.74 26.51 16.83
C VAL A 31 -49.29 26.65 18.25
N ASP A 32 -50.61 26.59 18.39
CA ASP A 32 -51.31 26.84 19.65
C ASP A 32 -51.19 25.69 20.66
N ASN A 33 -51.40 26.04 21.94
CA ASN A 33 -51.48 25.09 23.04
C ASN A 33 -52.80 24.33 23.04
N ASN A 34 -52.75 23.04 23.41
CA ASN A 34 -53.71 22.45 24.35
C ASN A 34 -53.08 21.24 25.05
N ILE A 35 -53.58 20.92 26.24
CA ILE A 35 -52.85 20.19 27.29
C ILE A 35 -53.52 18.85 27.59
N GLU A 36 -52.72 17.81 27.83
CA GLU A 36 -52.99 16.84 28.90
C GLU A 36 -51.66 16.27 29.41
N GLU A 37 -51.40 16.43 30.71
CA GLU A 37 -50.19 15.95 31.41
C GLU A 37 -50.43 14.54 31.98
N ASN A 38 -49.37 13.73 32.11
CA ASN A 38 -49.23 12.66 33.12
C ASN A 38 -47.80 12.05 33.07
N ASP A 39 -46.89 12.71 33.77
CA ASP A 39 -45.83 12.17 34.63
C ASP A 39 -45.10 10.85 34.25
N ASP A 40 -43.90 10.98 33.68
CA ASP A 40 -42.66 10.54 34.35
C ASP A 40 -41.46 11.43 33.91
N PHE A 41 -40.41 11.52 34.72
CA PHE A 41 -39.19 12.31 34.46
C PHE A 41 -38.36 11.66 33.31
N GLY A 42 -37.59 12.37 32.46
CA GLY A 42 -36.85 13.62 32.64
C GLY A 42 -35.42 13.33 33.13
N GLU A 43 -34.31 13.52 32.40
CA GLU A 43 -34.03 14.11 31.07
C GLU A 43 -33.23 13.07 30.20
N ILE A 44 -32.82 13.25 28.94
CA ILE A 44 -31.97 14.30 28.36
C ILE A 44 -32.40 14.65 26.92
N ILE A 45 -32.71 15.93 26.73
CA ILE A 45 -32.65 16.76 25.52
C ILE A 45 -32.20 16.05 24.22
N GLN A 46 -33.12 15.91 23.24
CA GLN A 46 -32.73 15.71 21.85
C GLN A 46 -32.06 16.96 21.27
N TYR A 47 -30.75 17.12 21.49
CA TYR A 47 -29.96 17.94 20.59
C TYR A 47 -29.81 17.21 19.26
N LYS A 48 -30.72 17.53 18.33
CA LYS A 48 -30.74 17.03 16.96
C LYS A 48 -29.54 17.58 16.17
N GLU A 49 -28.34 17.05 16.42
CA GLU A 49 -27.22 17.22 15.50
C GLU A 49 -27.51 16.39 14.23
N ASN A 50 -28.28 17.00 13.33
CA ASN A 50 -28.42 16.59 11.93
C ASN A 50 -27.08 16.81 11.19
N LYS A 51 -26.03 16.07 11.59
CA LYS A 51 -24.98 15.69 10.66
C LYS A 51 -25.49 14.49 9.87
N GLU A 52 -26.19 14.79 8.78
CA GLU A 52 -26.09 13.93 7.62
C GLU A 52 -24.59 13.87 7.28
N VAL A 53 -23.95 12.74 7.59
CA VAL A 53 -22.56 12.51 7.21
C VAL A 53 -22.59 12.28 5.70
N GLU A 54 -22.46 13.38 4.96
CA GLU A 54 -22.29 13.37 3.51
C GLU A 54 -21.13 12.43 3.19
N ASN A 55 -21.48 11.23 2.70
CA ASN A 55 -20.56 10.10 2.61
C ASN A 55 -19.74 10.22 1.33
N SER A 56 -19.01 11.33 1.25
CA SER A 56 -18.28 11.86 0.11
C SER A 56 -17.13 10.93 -0.27
N SER A 57 -17.44 10.00 -1.17
CA SER A 57 -16.46 9.10 -1.78
C SER A 57 -15.41 9.92 -2.52
N ILE A 58 -14.17 9.94 -2.01
CA ILE A 58 -13.08 10.66 -2.66
C ILE A 58 -12.65 9.87 -3.90
N GLU A 59 -12.88 10.44 -5.08
CA GLU A 59 -12.30 9.94 -6.33
C GLU A 59 -10.80 10.21 -6.40
N LEU A 60 -10.01 9.15 -6.44
CA LEU A 60 -8.56 9.23 -6.61
C LEU A 60 -8.16 8.69 -7.99
N GLY A 61 -7.56 9.55 -8.82
CA GLY A 61 -7.22 9.22 -10.20
C GLY A 61 -5.94 8.37 -10.33
N GLU A 62 -6.06 7.11 -10.78
CA GLU A 62 -4.89 6.26 -11.04
C GLU A 62 -4.20 6.65 -12.35
N LYS A 63 -3.12 7.44 -12.27
CA LYS A 63 -2.23 7.73 -13.41
C LYS A 63 -1.36 6.50 -13.71
N LYS A 64 -1.90 5.53 -14.47
CA LYS A 64 -1.25 4.23 -14.75
C LYS A 64 0.24 4.32 -15.09
N ALA A 65 0.66 5.23 -15.98
CA ALA A 65 2.06 5.39 -16.36
C ALA A 65 2.99 5.73 -15.16
N VAL A 66 2.52 6.55 -14.23
CA VAL A 66 3.27 6.92 -13.00
C VAL A 66 3.34 5.73 -12.05
N VAL A 67 2.24 4.96 -11.93
CA VAL A 67 2.19 3.73 -11.12
C VAL A 67 3.16 2.66 -11.65
N LEU A 68 3.19 2.43 -12.97
CA LEU A 68 4.18 1.55 -13.60
C LEU A 68 5.62 2.01 -13.28
N SER A 69 5.87 3.32 -13.33
CA SER A 69 7.20 3.89 -13.14
C SER A 69 7.71 3.80 -11.70
N ILE A 70 6.83 4.00 -10.70
CA ILE A 70 7.19 3.93 -9.28
C ILE A 70 7.26 2.49 -8.74
N LEU A 71 6.56 1.52 -9.36
CA LEU A 71 6.67 0.10 -8.99
C LEU A 71 8.07 -0.49 -9.27
N ILE A 72 8.77 -0.01 -10.29
CA ILE A 72 10.12 -0.47 -10.68
C ILE A 72 11.15 -0.29 -9.55
N PRO A 73 11.45 0.93 -9.05
CA PRO A 73 12.46 1.12 -8.00
C PRO A 73 12.08 0.41 -6.69
N PHE A 74 10.79 0.43 -6.30
CA PHE A 74 10.36 -0.20 -5.05
C PHE A 74 10.45 -1.73 -5.09
N SER A 75 10.13 -2.38 -6.21
CA SER A 75 10.31 -3.83 -6.37
C SER A 75 11.78 -4.25 -6.40
N ILE A 76 12.64 -3.50 -7.10
CA ILE A 76 14.10 -3.69 -7.06
C ILE A 76 14.62 -3.60 -5.61
N ILE A 77 14.28 -2.53 -4.89
CA ILE A 77 14.69 -2.34 -3.49
C ILE A 77 14.13 -3.46 -2.62
N GLY A 78 12.89 -3.88 -2.82
CA GLY A 78 12.26 -4.93 -2.02
C GLY A 78 12.88 -6.30 -2.21
N ALA A 79 13.14 -6.71 -3.45
CA ALA A 79 13.84 -7.95 -3.76
C ALA A 79 15.29 -7.93 -3.22
N LEU A 80 16.00 -6.81 -3.33
CA LEU A 80 17.34 -6.65 -2.74
C LEU A 80 17.32 -6.73 -1.21
N ILE A 81 16.30 -6.16 -0.53
CA ILE A 81 16.11 -6.31 0.91
C ILE A 81 15.85 -7.78 1.27
N ARG A 82 14.97 -8.49 0.54
CA ARG A 82 14.71 -9.92 0.78
C ARG A 82 15.96 -10.78 0.60
N ILE A 83 16.70 -10.59 -0.49
CA ILE A 83 17.94 -11.31 -0.78
C ILE A 83 19.00 -11.00 0.29
N GLY A 84 19.15 -9.73 0.67
CA GLY A 84 20.08 -9.31 1.72
C GLY A 84 19.75 -9.90 3.09
N LEU A 85 18.49 -9.86 3.51
CA LEU A 85 18.03 -10.47 4.77
C LEU A 85 18.19 -11.99 4.76
N ASN A 86 17.87 -12.65 3.63
CA ASN A 86 18.08 -14.10 3.48
C ASN A 86 19.56 -14.46 3.59
N ILE A 87 20.47 -13.73 2.92
CA ILE A 87 21.92 -13.97 3.01
C ILE A 87 22.42 -13.74 4.44
N LEU A 88 22.06 -12.62 5.07
CA LEU A 88 22.53 -12.24 6.41
C LEU A 88 22.15 -13.26 7.50
N HIS A 89 20.99 -13.90 7.37
CA HIS A 89 20.49 -14.87 8.36
C HIS A 89 20.71 -16.33 7.95
N SER A 90 21.34 -16.61 6.80
CA SER A 90 21.70 -17.97 6.37
C SER A 90 23.11 -18.34 6.84
N TYR A 91 23.29 -18.50 8.16
CA TYR A 91 24.54 -18.91 8.79
C TYR A 91 24.42 -20.26 9.52
N PRO A 92 25.52 -21.03 9.70
CA PRO A 92 25.47 -22.30 10.41
C PRO A 92 24.97 -22.13 11.85
N GLY A 93 23.91 -22.86 12.21
CA GLY A 93 23.28 -22.75 13.53
C GLY A 93 22.31 -21.56 13.69
N SER A 94 21.77 -21.01 12.59
CA SER A 94 20.71 -20.01 12.66
C SER A 94 19.49 -20.53 13.46
N PRO A 95 18.93 -19.74 14.40
CA PRO A 95 17.89 -20.23 15.33
C PRO A 95 16.53 -20.47 14.64
N VAL A 96 16.33 -19.88 13.47
CA VAL A 96 15.15 -20.00 12.60
C VAL A 96 15.60 -19.96 11.14
N PHE A 97 14.74 -20.40 10.22
CA PHE A 97 15.00 -20.34 8.79
C PHE A 97 15.03 -18.88 8.29
N SER A 98 15.94 -18.55 7.38
CA SER A 98 16.25 -17.16 7.02
C SER A 98 15.10 -16.39 6.35
N LEU A 99 14.13 -17.09 5.75
CA LEU A 99 12.96 -16.48 5.10
C LEU A 99 12.01 -15.76 6.08
N ILE A 100 12.04 -16.10 7.38
CA ILE A 100 11.18 -15.47 8.41
C ILE A 100 11.42 -13.95 8.53
N TYR A 101 12.66 -13.49 8.32
CA TYR A 101 13.08 -12.11 8.51
C TYR A 101 12.50 -11.16 7.45
N PRO A 102 12.61 -11.43 6.13
CA PRO A 102 11.95 -10.59 5.13
C PRO A 102 10.42 -10.65 5.22
N GLN A 103 9.82 -11.81 5.53
CA GLN A 103 8.36 -11.89 5.74
C GLN A 103 7.92 -10.92 6.86
N PHE A 104 8.60 -10.95 8.01
CA PHE A 104 8.33 -10.04 9.13
C PHE A 104 8.55 -8.57 8.74
N VAL A 105 9.70 -8.21 8.14
CA VAL A 105 10.02 -6.82 7.76
C VAL A 105 9.02 -6.26 6.74
N GLY A 106 8.66 -7.04 5.72
CA GLY A 106 7.65 -6.64 4.74
C GLY A 106 6.26 -6.47 5.36
N CYS A 107 5.87 -7.37 6.27
CA CYS A 107 4.63 -7.23 7.04
C CYS A 107 4.62 -6.01 7.97
N VAL A 108 5.74 -5.62 8.59
CA VAL A 108 5.83 -4.38 9.39
C VAL A 108 5.62 -3.13 8.53
N ILE A 109 6.27 -3.04 7.37
CA ILE A 109 6.11 -1.91 6.45
C ILE A 109 4.66 -1.87 5.90
N MET A 110 4.10 -3.04 5.57
CA MET A 110 2.71 -3.17 5.10
C MET A 110 1.70 -2.74 6.16
N GLY A 111 1.89 -3.14 7.43
CA GLY A 111 1.05 -2.76 8.56
C GLY A 111 1.06 -1.25 8.80
N PHE A 112 2.24 -0.62 8.73
CA PHE A 112 2.38 0.83 8.80
C PHE A 112 1.62 1.54 7.65
N CYS A 113 1.78 1.04 6.41
CA CYS A 113 1.12 1.61 5.23
C CYS A 113 -0.42 1.46 5.31
N LEU A 114 -0.92 0.32 5.79
CA LEU A 114 -2.36 0.09 6.01
C LEU A 114 -2.91 1.04 7.08
N ALA A 115 -2.25 1.15 8.23
CA ALA A 115 -2.64 2.03 9.33
C ALA A 115 -2.67 3.52 8.96
N ARG A 116 -1.96 3.93 7.90
CA ARG A 116 -1.95 5.31 7.39
C ARG A 116 -2.38 5.43 5.93
N LYS A 117 -3.13 4.44 5.43
CA LYS A 117 -3.60 4.34 4.04
C LYS A 117 -4.17 5.65 3.50
N GLY A 118 -5.13 6.25 4.20
CA GLY A 118 -5.78 7.50 3.78
C GLY A 118 -4.78 8.65 3.63
N PHE A 119 -3.94 8.88 4.63
CA PHE A 119 -2.90 9.92 4.61
C PHE A 119 -1.91 9.74 3.46
N ILE A 120 -1.44 8.51 3.20
CA ILE A 120 -0.48 8.23 2.12
C ILE A 120 -1.17 8.35 0.74
N MET A 121 -2.41 7.88 0.60
CA MET A 121 -3.17 7.97 -0.64
C MET A 121 -3.54 9.43 -0.99
N GLU A 122 -4.08 10.20 -0.03
CA GLU A 122 -4.42 11.62 -0.22
C GLU A 122 -3.16 12.48 -0.47
N SER A 123 -2.01 12.11 0.11
CA SER A 123 -0.73 12.75 -0.19
C SER A 123 -0.22 12.44 -1.60
N TYR A 124 -0.10 11.15 -1.97
CA TYR A 124 0.33 10.73 -3.30
C TYR A 124 0.01 9.24 -3.56
N LEU A 125 -1.13 8.96 -4.20
CA LEU A 125 -1.59 7.59 -4.53
C LEU A 125 -0.52 6.64 -5.11
N PRO A 126 0.33 7.04 -6.09
CA PRO A 126 1.37 6.17 -6.62
C PRO A 126 2.37 5.69 -5.55
N LEU A 127 2.67 6.49 -4.53
CA LEU A 127 3.56 6.09 -3.43
C LEU A 127 2.92 5.01 -2.54
N TYR A 128 1.61 5.09 -2.28
CA TYR A 128 0.91 4.02 -1.56
C TYR A 128 1.01 2.68 -2.32
N ILE A 129 0.82 2.70 -3.65
CA ILE A 129 0.93 1.51 -4.50
C ILE A 129 2.38 1.03 -4.57
N GLY A 130 3.34 1.94 -4.71
CA GLY A 130 4.78 1.65 -4.71
C GLY A 130 5.24 0.96 -3.42
N LEU A 131 4.86 1.49 -2.26
CA LEU A 131 5.21 0.92 -0.95
C LEU A 131 4.53 -0.42 -0.69
N THR A 132 3.25 -0.58 -1.02
CA THR A 132 2.51 -1.80 -0.69
C THR A 132 2.71 -2.92 -1.72
N THR A 133 2.57 -2.61 -3.01
CA THR A 133 2.58 -3.61 -4.09
C THR A 133 3.98 -3.85 -4.65
N GLY A 134 4.83 -2.81 -4.68
CA GLY A 134 6.24 -2.92 -5.05
C GLY A 134 7.10 -3.36 -3.86
N LEU A 135 7.30 -2.48 -2.87
CA LEU A 135 8.26 -2.70 -1.81
C LEU A 135 7.87 -3.89 -0.92
N CYS A 136 6.72 -3.84 -0.25
CA CYS A 136 6.28 -4.96 0.60
C CYS A 136 6.02 -6.24 -0.23
N GLY A 137 5.49 -6.08 -1.44
CA GLY A 137 5.23 -7.17 -2.38
C GLY A 137 6.48 -7.90 -2.91
N SER A 138 7.65 -7.25 -2.95
CA SER A 138 8.92 -7.90 -3.31
C SER A 138 9.81 -8.26 -2.10
N ILE A 139 9.59 -7.63 -0.93
CA ILE A 139 10.21 -8.02 0.35
C ILE A 139 9.60 -9.34 0.85
N THR A 140 8.27 -9.40 0.95
CA THR A 140 7.57 -10.66 1.26
C THR A 140 7.64 -11.60 0.05
N THR A 141 7.37 -12.88 0.27
CA THR A 141 7.21 -13.84 -0.84
C THR A 141 6.37 -15.04 -0.45
N PHE A 142 5.38 -15.38 -1.29
CA PHE A 142 4.58 -16.59 -1.10
C PHE A 142 5.23 -17.79 -1.79
N SER A 143 5.75 -17.59 -3.00
CA SER A 143 6.32 -18.67 -3.82
C SER A 143 7.53 -19.32 -3.14
N SER A 144 8.43 -18.51 -2.58
CA SER A 144 9.62 -19.03 -1.88
C SER A 144 9.26 -19.79 -0.61
N TRP A 145 8.19 -19.39 0.08
CA TRP A 145 7.70 -20.05 1.31
C TRP A 145 7.08 -21.42 1.01
N ILE A 146 6.22 -21.51 -0.01
CA ILE A 146 5.70 -22.81 -0.49
C ILE A 146 6.85 -23.73 -0.94
N LEU A 147 7.90 -23.18 -1.55
CA LEU A 147 9.09 -23.94 -1.91
C LEU A 147 9.92 -24.39 -0.69
N SER A 148 9.98 -23.62 0.40
CA SER A 148 10.60 -24.04 1.67
C SER A 148 9.82 -25.19 2.31
N ILE A 149 8.49 -25.04 2.43
CA ILE A 149 7.59 -26.09 2.94
C ILE A 149 7.74 -27.39 2.13
N PHE A 150 7.75 -27.29 0.80
CA PHE A 150 7.99 -28.44 -0.07
C PHE A 150 9.36 -29.11 0.19
N LYS A 151 10.41 -28.32 0.37
CA LYS A 151 11.76 -28.83 0.67
C LYS A 151 11.82 -29.57 2.00
N GLU A 152 11.21 -29.06 3.08
CA GLU A 152 11.17 -29.79 4.36
C GLU A 152 10.46 -31.15 4.24
N PHE A 153 9.46 -31.31 3.35
CA PHE A 153 8.88 -32.63 3.07
C PHE A 153 9.83 -33.57 2.32
N ILE A 154 10.53 -33.08 1.27
CA ILE A 154 11.29 -33.96 0.33
C ILE A 154 12.78 -34.14 0.63
N LEU A 155 13.40 -33.26 1.42
CA LEU A 155 14.84 -33.27 1.70
C LEU A 155 15.09 -33.56 3.19
N PRO A 156 15.62 -34.73 3.56
CA PRO A 156 15.92 -35.04 4.95
C PRO A 156 17.04 -34.13 5.47
N SER A 157 16.66 -33.14 6.27
CA SER A 157 17.56 -32.07 6.74
C SER A 157 18.62 -32.55 7.75
N THR A 158 18.52 -33.78 8.27
CA THR A 158 19.63 -34.53 8.88
C THR A 158 19.53 -36.03 8.58
N PRO A 159 20.63 -36.81 8.63
CA PRO A 159 20.61 -38.26 8.36
C PRO A 159 19.81 -39.13 9.34
N HIS A 160 19.19 -38.52 10.37
CA HIS A 160 18.45 -39.22 11.43
C HIS A 160 17.01 -38.68 11.62
N ARG A 161 16.52 -37.78 10.75
CA ARG A 161 15.11 -37.40 10.70
C ARG A 161 14.32 -38.44 9.89
N GLY A 162 13.50 -39.23 10.57
CA GLY A 162 12.44 -40.01 9.92
C GLY A 162 11.24 -39.14 9.51
N ASP A 163 10.43 -39.63 8.57
CA ASP A 163 9.44 -38.86 7.80
C ASP A 163 8.47 -37.99 8.63
N LEU A 164 8.06 -38.44 9.81
CA LEU A 164 7.18 -37.68 10.71
C LEU A 164 7.81 -36.36 11.19
N TYR A 165 9.15 -36.29 11.33
CA TYR A 165 9.86 -35.07 11.69
C TYR A 165 9.91 -34.05 10.54
N ASN A 166 9.91 -34.52 9.29
CA ASN A 166 9.82 -33.66 8.10
C ASN A 166 8.43 -33.01 8.02
N ILE A 167 7.36 -33.78 8.27
CA ILE A 167 5.99 -33.24 8.38
C ILE A 167 5.89 -32.22 9.52
N LEU A 168 6.48 -32.51 10.69
CA LEU A 168 6.49 -31.58 11.82
C LEU A 168 7.28 -30.29 11.53
N ALA A 169 8.38 -30.38 10.79
CA ALA A 169 9.17 -29.21 10.37
C ALA A 169 8.40 -28.34 9.35
N ALA A 170 7.73 -28.95 8.37
CA ALA A 170 6.88 -28.23 7.42
C ALA A 170 5.70 -27.54 8.12
N LEU A 171 5.05 -28.19 9.09
CA LEU A 171 4.00 -27.58 9.92
C LEU A 171 4.56 -26.43 10.80
N ALA A 172 5.80 -26.55 11.28
CA ALA A 172 6.45 -25.49 12.04
C ALA A 172 6.75 -24.25 11.18
N ASP A 173 7.29 -24.40 9.95
CA ASP A 173 7.43 -23.26 9.01
C ASP A 173 6.07 -22.59 8.76
N ILE A 174 5.03 -23.40 8.47
CA ILE A 174 3.67 -22.87 8.24
C ILE A 174 3.20 -22.01 9.42
N GLY A 175 3.26 -22.55 10.64
CA GLY A 175 2.80 -21.84 11.84
C GLY A 175 3.64 -20.61 12.20
N ILE A 176 4.97 -20.74 12.10
CA ILE A 176 5.92 -19.67 12.44
C ILE A 176 5.82 -18.51 11.43
N THR A 177 5.82 -18.80 10.12
CA THR A 177 5.73 -17.77 9.08
C THR A 177 4.40 -17.02 9.14
N LEU A 178 3.27 -17.71 9.36
CA LEU A 178 1.97 -17.06 9.55
C LEU A 178 1.93 -16.21 10.83
N GLY A 179 2.39 -16.77 11.96
CA GLY A 179 2.42 -16.06 13.24
C GLY A 179 3.28 -14.79 13.20
N MET A 180 4.46 -14.86 12.58
CA MET A 180 5.34 -13.70 12.41
C MET A 180 4.79 -12.68 11.40
N SER A 181 4.10 -13.12 10.35
CA SER A 181 3.46 -12.19 9.40
C SER A 181 2.34 -11.38 10.06
N VAL A 182 1.48 -12.03 10.87
CA VAL A 182 0.43 -11.36 11.65
C VAL A 182 1.02 -10.43 12.72
N THR A 183 2.05 -10.90 13.43
CA THR A 183 2.75 -10.10 14.46
C THR A 183 3.43 -8.88 13.85
N GLY A 184 4.07 -9.04 12.69
CA GLY A 184 4.70 -7.95 11.93
C GLY A 184 3.68 -6.91 11.48
N LEU A 185 2.53 -7.33 10.91
CA LEU A 185 1.45 -6.41 10.55
C LEU A 185 0.99 -5.57 11.75
N LYS A 186 0.71 -6.20 12.91
CA LYS A 186 0.28 -5.47 14.11
C LYS A 186 1.38 -4.59 14.72
N PHE A 187 2.63 -5.02 14.68
CA PHE A 187 3.75 -4.18 15.09
C PHE A 187 3.90 -2.94 14.19
N GLY A 188 3.70 -3.10 12.87
CA GLY A 188 3.64 -1.99 11.91
C GLY A 188 2.50 -1.00 12.17
N GLU A 189 1.30 -1.49 12.49
CA GLU A 189 0.16 -0.66 12.90
C GLU A 189 0.49 0.17 14.17
N HIS A 190 1.11 -0.45 15.18
CA HIS A 190 1.53 0.25 16.40
C HIS A 190 2.64 1.28 16.16
N ILE A 191 3.63 0.98 15.31
CA ILE A 191 4.66 1.95 14.91
C ILE A 191 4.04 3.17 14.22
N ALA A 192 3.02 2.97 13.37
CA ALA A 192 2.30 4.08 12.75
C ALA A 192 1.55 4.98 13.76
N ASP A 193 0.96 4.38 14.79
CA ASP A 193 0.31 5.10 15.90
C ASP A 193 1.28 5.88 16.79
N ILE A 194 2.54 5.43 16.91
CA ILE A 194 3.61 6.15 17.63
C ILE A 194 4.18 7.30 16.79
N ILE A 195 4.60 7.02 15.54
CA ILE A 195 5.31 7.99 14.69
C ILE A 195 4.37 9.07 14.15
N ILE A 196 3.23 8.65 13.58
CA ILE A 196 2.22 9.55 13.03
C ILE A 196 1.03 9.52 13.98
N GLN A 197 1.20 10.15 15.15
CA GLN A 197 0.14 10.26 16.16
C GLN A 197 -1.19 10.72 15.53
N LYS A 198 -2.29 10.22 16.08
CA LYS A 198 -3.66 10.47 15.60
C LYS A 198 -4.09 11.94 15.79
N ARG A 199 -3.61 12.82 14.90
CA ARG A 199 -4.46 13.92 14.38
C ARG A 199 -5.79 13.29 13.96
N LYS A 200 -6.90 14.01 14.13
CA LYS A 200 -8.27 13.52 13.87
C LYS A 200 -8.47 13.16 12.38
N ILE A 201 -7.99 11.98 11.97
CA ILE A 201 -8.23 11.40 10.64
C ILE A 201 -9.67 10.89 10.65
N GLN A 202 -10.51 11.60 9.92
CA GLN A 202 -11.95 11.63 10.07
C GLN A 202 -12.62 10.53 9.23
N SER A 203 -13.20 9.55 9.92
CA SER A 203 -14.07 8.49 9.37
C SER A 203 -13.41 7.48 8.41
N GLU A 204 -14.09 6.37 8.16
CA GLU A 204 -13.78 5.41 7.11
C GLU A 204 -14.15 6.00 5.73
N ARG A 205 -13.38 6.97 5.24
CA ARG A 205 -13.56 7.53 3.89
C ARG A 205 -13.47 6.41 2.84
N LEU A 206 -14.53 6.25 2.05
CA LEU A 206 -14.59 5.28 0.97
C LEU A 206 -13.87 5.84 -0.27
N TYR A 207 -12.57 5.53 -0.41
CA TYR A 207 -11.78 5.92 -1.58
C TYR A 207 -12.20 5.13 -2.82
N HIS A 208 -12.71 5.82 -3.84
CA HIS A 208 -12.97 5.25 -5.15
C HIS A 208 -11.78 5.53 -6.06
N ILE A 209 -11.04 4.48 -6.45
CA ILE A 209 -9.93 4.61 -7.39
C ILE A 209 -10.51 4.61 -8.80
N ALA A 210 -10.46 5.76 -9.46
CA ALA A 210 -10.93 5.95 -10.83
C ALA A 210 -9.75 5.86 -11.80
N GLU A 211 -9.83 5.01 -12.83
CA GLU A 211 -8.82 4.99 -13.90
C GLU A 211 -8.96 6.26 -14.74
N LYS A 212 -7.98 7.19 -14.66
CA LYS A 212 -7.97 8.43 -15.45
C LYS A 212 -6.83 8.36 -16.49
N PRO A 213 -7.10 8.65 -17.79
CA PRO A 213 -6.07 8.62 -18.82
C PRO A 213 -5.04 9.72 -18.54
N SER A 214 -3.75 9.35 -18.49
CA SER A 214 -2.66 10.26 -18.13
C SER A 214 -2.38 11.27 -19.24
N LYS A 215 -3.08 12.41 -19.25
CA LYS A 215 -2.77 13.55 -20.13
C LYS A 215 -1.50 14.24 -19.63
N LEU A 216 -0.60 14.59 -20.55
CA LEU A 216 0.69 15.22 -20.21
C LEU A 216 0.55 16.55 -19.43
N ASN A 217 -0.52 17.31 -19.71
CA ASN A 217 -0.80 18.60 -19.06
C ASN A 217 -1.33 18.46 -17.62
N GLU A 218 -1.57 17.23 -17.13
CA GLU A 218 -2.07 16.94 -15.79
C GLU A 218 -0.98 16.35 -14.87
N LEU A 219 0.29 16.37 -15.28
CA LEU A 219 1.41 15.88 -14.46
C LEU A 219 1.86 16.92 -13.42
N ILE A 220 2.18 16.44 -12.22
CA ILE A 220 2.78 17.21 -11.13
C ILE A 220 4.27 16.88 -10.98
N ILE A 221 5.04 17.72 -10.30
CA ILE A 221 6.50 17.53 -10.10
C ILE A 221 6.84 16.12 -9.56
N PRO A 222 6.12 15.54 -8.57
CA PRO A 222 6.32 14.15 -8.16
C PRO A 222 6.18 13.10 -9.28
N ASP A 223 5.31 13.30 -10.27
CA ASP A 223 5.16 12.35 -11.40
C ASP A 223 6.46 12.32 -12.22
N PHE A 224 7.03 13.48 -12.54
CA PHE A 224 8.30 13.59 -13.27
C PHE A 224 9.48 12.99 -12.49
N ILE A 225 9.52 13.16 -11.17
CA ILE A 225 10.51 12.50 -10.30
C ILE A 225 10.35 10.98 -10.37
N CYS A 226 9.12 10.45 -10.35
CA CYS A 226 8.87 9.02 -10.50
C CYS A 226 9.36 8.48 -11.85
N PHE A 227 9.09 9.20 -12.95
CA PHE A 227 9.62 8.83 -14.27
C PHE A 227 11.15 8.83 -14.33
N GLY A 228 11.79 9.86 -13.78
CA GLY A 228 13.26 9.95 -13.69
C GLY A 228 13.86 8.78 -12.91
N VAL A 229 13.35 8.50 -11.71
CA VAL A 229 13.84 7.41 -10.85
C VAL A 229 13.54 6.03 -11.46
N GLY A 230 12.38 5.82 -12.07
CA GLY A 230 12.02 4.57 -12.73
C GLY A 230 12.93 4.26 -13.92
N ILE A 231 13.16 5.24 -14.80
CA ILE A 231 14.06 5.09 -15.96
C ILE A 231 15.51 4.87 -15.48
N ALA A 232 15.98 5.67 -14.51
CA ALA A 232 17.32 5.52 -13.95
C ALA A 232 17.52 4.13 -13.31
N SER A 233 16.50 3.57 -12.67
CA SER A 233 16.54 2.23 -12.08
C SER A 233 16.67 1.13 -13.12
N ILE A 234 15.93 1.20 -14.25
CA ILE A 234 16.10 0.27 -15.38
C ILE A 234 17.53 0.37 -15.93
N VAL A 235 17.99 1.58 -16.24
CA VAL A 235 19.33 1.81 -16.82
C VAL A 235 20.42 1.28 -15.89
N LEU A 236 20.35 1.58 -14.60
CA LEU A 236 21.30 1.11 -13.59
C LEU A 236 21.33 -0.42 -13.49
N VAL A 237 20.18 -1.07 -13.34
CA VAL A 237 20.11 -2.53 -13.16
C VAL A 237 20.53 -3.28 -14.44
N VAL A 238 20.15 -2.80 -15.63
CA VAL A 238 20.56 -3.41 -16.91
C VAL A 238 22.06 -3.23 -17.16
N THR A 239 22.62 -2.03 -16.92
CA THR A 239 24.06 -1.78 -17.10
C THR A 239 24.90 -2.57 -16.10
N LEU A 240 24.50 -2.63 -14.82
CA LEU A 240 25.18 -3.47 -13.82
C LEU A 240 25.11 -4.96 -14.19
N SER A 241 23.95 -5.49 -14.57
CA SER A 241 23.79 -6.91 -14.97
C SER A 241 24.64 -7.30 -16.20
N SER A 242 24.95 -6.33 -17.05
CA SER A 242 25.75 -6.49 -18.27
C SER A 242 27.26 -6.33 -18.04
N THR A 243 27.66 -5.51 -17.07
CA THR A 243 29.08 -5.16 -16.82
C THR A 243 29.69 -5.91 -15.63
N MET A 244 28.92 -6.19 -14.58
CA MET A 244 29.40 -6.85 -13.36
C MET A 244 29.23 -8.36 -13.44
N GLN A 245 30.33 -9.08 -13.20
CA GLN A 245 30.36 -10.55 -13.14
C GLN A 245 30.23 -11.09 -11.71
N VAL A 246 30.27 -10.24 -10.69
CA VAL A 246 30.09 -10.60 -9.28
C VAL A 246 28.59 -10.63 -8.95
N ASN A 247 28.14 -11.68 -8.25
CA ASN A 247 26.76 -11.84 -7.77
C ASN A 247 25.67 -11.67 -8.85
N ARG A 248 25.91 -12.16 -10.09
CA ARG A 248 25.00 -11.97 -11.24
C ARG A 248 23.56 -12.42 -10.97
N SER A 249 23.35 -13.47 -10.19
CA SER A 249 22.01 -13.92 -9.77
C SER A 249 21.21 -12.84 -9.01
N VAL A 250 21.86 -12.02 -8.19
CA VAL A 250 21.23 -10.90 -7.47
C VAL A 250 20.89 -9.75 -8.43
N LEU A 251 21.77 -9.50 -9.40
CA LEU A 251 21.52 -8.50 -10.46
C LEU A 251 20.38 -8.93 -11.39
N PHE A 252 20.34 -10.20 -11.79
CA PHE A 252 19.22 -10.79 -12.52
C PHE A 252 17.92 -10.75 -11.69
N ALA A 253 17.96 -10.99 -10.37
CA ALA A 253 16.78 -10.83 -9.52
C ALA A 253 16.25 -9.39 -9.52
N ALA A 254 17.14 -8.39 -9.51
CA ALA A 254 16.75 -6.98 -9.68
C ALA A 254 16.18 -6.67 -11.09
N VAL A 255 16.63 -7.34 -12.15
CA VAL A 255 16.02 -7.25 -13.50
C VAL A 255 14.60 -7.82 -13.50
N PHE A 256 14.38 -8.94 -12.79
CA PHE A 256 13.14 -9.71 -12.86
C PHE A 256 12.05 -9.26 -11.86
N ALA A 257 12.41 -8.67 -10.72
CA ALA A 257 11.44 -8.22 -9.70
C ALA A 257 10.40 -7.19 -10.18
N PRO A 258 10.75 -6.19 -11.02
CA PRO A 258 9.76 -5.35 -11.67
C PRO A 258 8.74 -6.14 -12.51
N ILE A 259 9.16 -7.21 -13.18
CA ILE A 259 8.28 -7.98 -14.07
C ILE A 259 7.26 -8.78 -13.25
N GLY A 260 7.70 -9.48 -12.19
CA GLY A 260 6.80 -10.15 -11.25
C GLY A 260 5.82 -9.18 -10.59
N THR A 261 6.34 -8.04 -10.11
CA THR A 261 5.54 -6.95 -9.51
C THR A 261 4.51 -6.36 -10.46
N LEU A 262 4.84 -6.13 -11.73
CA LEU A 262 3.89 -5.58 -12.71
C LEU A 262 2.77 -6.56 -13.04
N ILE A 263 3.06 -7.86 -13.10
CA ILE A 263 2.04 -8.91 -13.25
C ILE A 263 1.16 -8.98 -11.98
N ARG A 264 1.76 -8.94 -10.79
CA ARG A 264 1.05 -8.92 -9.49
C ARG A 264 0.11 -7.72 -9.38
N TRP A 265 0.57 -6.52 -9.75
CA TRP A 265 -0.25 -5.30 -9.81
C TRP A 265 -1.39 -5.43 -10.83
N TYR A 266 -1.10 -5.89 -12.05
CA TYR A 266 -2.13 -6.09 -13.08
C TYR A 266 -3.21 -7.07 -12.63
N LEU A 267 -2.81 -8.23 -12.11
CA LEU A 267 -3.73 -9.25 -11.59
C LEU A 267 -4.55 -8.74 -10.40
N SER A 268 -3.98 -7.87 -9.55
CA SER A 268 -4.68 -7.32 -8.38
C SER A 268 -6.01 -6.62 -8.72
N LYS A 269 -6.18 -6.13 -9.96
CA LYS A 269 -7.44 -5.53 -10.43
C LYS A 269 -8.62 -6.53 -10.38
N TYR A 270 -8.37 -7.83 -10.54
CA TYR A 270 -9.38 -8.88 -10.42
C TYR A 270 -9.84 -9.14 -8.97
N ASN A 271 -9.15 -8.63 -7.95
CA ASN A 271 -9.61 -8.70 -6.56
C ASN A 271 -10.95 -7.96 -6.34
N ALA A 272 -11.29 -6.98 -7.20
CA ALA A 272 -12.54 -6.23 -7.11
C ALA A 272 -13.79 -7.06 -7.48
N ILE A 273 -13.64 -8.18 -8.21
CA ILE A 273 -14.76 -8.98 -8.75
C ILE A 273 -15.63 -9.57 -7.64
N LYS A 274 -15.03 -10.04 -6.53
CA LYS A 274 -15.79 -10.58 -5.39
C LYS A 274 -15.07 -10.24 -4.08
N LYS A 275 -15.66 -9.31 -3.31
CA LYS A 275 -15.13 -8.84 -2.00
C LYS A 275 -14.80 -9.98 -1.01
N SER A 276 -15.40 -11.16 -1.16
CA SER A 276 -15.14 -12.34 -0.33
C SER A 276 -13.77 -12.99 -0.53
N PHE A 277 -13.09 -12.79 -1.67
CA PHE A 277 -11.83 -13.47 -1.96
C PHE A 277 -10.94 -12.74 -3.00
N PRO A 278 -9.65 -12.49 -2.70
CA PRO A 278 -8.75 -11.76 -3.59
C PRO A 278 -8.19 -12.67 -4.72
N TRP A 279 -9.03 -12.97 -5.70
CA TRP A 279 -8.71 -13.87 -6.83
C TRP A 279 -7.44 -13.49 -7.61
N GLY A 280 -7.17 -12.19 -7.79
CA GLY A 280 -5.99 -11.69 -8.48
C GLY A 280 -4.70 -11.96 -7.72
N THR A 281 -4.67 -11.65 -6.43
CA THR A 281 -3.53 -11.95 -5.55
C THR A 281 -3.32 -13.46 -5.40
N PHE A 282 -4.39 -14.24 -5.30
CA PHE A 282 -4.30 -15.70 -5.29
C PHE A 282 -3.69 -16.25 -6.59
N ALA A 283 -4.17 -15.78 -7.75
CA ALA A 283 -3.64 -16.21 -9.05
C ALA A 283 -2.15 -15.84 -9.24
N ALA A 284 -1.73 -14.64 -8.78
CA ALA A 284 -0.33 -14.24 -8.79
C ALA A 284 0.53 -15.18 -7.93
N ASN A 285 0.13 -15.39 -6.67
CA ASN A 285 0.88 -16.21 -5.72
C ASN A 285 0.99 -17.68 -6.17
N ILE A 286 -0.11 -18.27 -6.68
CA ILE A 286 -0.12 -19.66 -7.17
C ILE A 286 0.71 -19.81 -8.45
N SER A 287 0.63 -18.88 -9.39
CA SER A 287 1.46 -18.95 -10.61
C SER A 287 2.96 -18.80 -10.29
N GLY A 288 3.34 -17.91 -9.38
CA GLY A 288 4.70 -17.83 -8.84
C GLY A 288 5.15 -19.14 -8.17
N SER A 289 4.28 -19.77 -7.35
CA SER A 289 4.57 -21.08 -6.72
C SER A 289 4.76 -22.22 -7.73
N ILE A 290 4.02 -22.23 -8.83
CA ILE A 290 4.21 -23.22 -9.91
C ILE A 290 5.53 -22.96 -10.63
N ILE A 291 5.82 -21.71 -11.00
CA ILE A 291 7.02 -21.33 -11.74
C ILE A 291 8.28 -21.59 -10.91
N ILE A 292 8.31 -21.21 -9.63
CA ILE A 292 9.48 -21.45 -8.76
C ILE A 292 9.72 -22.96 -8.54
N GLY A 293 8.67 -23.78 -8.54
CA GLY A 293 8.77 -25.25 -8.51
C GLY A 293 9.41 -25.82 -9.78
N ILE A 294 8.97 -25.37 -10.96
CA ILE A 294 9.59 -25.74 -12.25
C ILE A 294 11.07 -25.32 -12.29
N LEU A 295 11.37 -24.09 -11.87
CA LEU A 295 12.74 -23.57 -11.80
C LEU A 295 13.62 -24.36 -10.82
N PHE A 296 13.07 -24.81 -9.69
CA PHE A 296 13.77 -25.68 -8.75
C PHE A 296 14.15 -27.03 -9.40
N PHE A 297 13.23 -27.70 -10.11
CA PHE A 297 13.55 -28.94 -10.80
C PHE A 297 14.58 -28.73 -11.93
N LEU A 298 14.43 -27.67 -12.74
CA LEU A 298 15.40 -27.33 -13.79
C LEU A 298 16.81 -27.07 -13.22
N SER A 299 16.90 -26.36 -12.08
CA SER A 299 18.17 -26.06 -11.41
C SER A 299 18.88 -27.26 -10.79
N ASN A 300 18.17 -28.37 -10.53
CA ASN A 300 18.74 -29.57 -9.91
C ASN A 300 18.91 -30.74 -10.88
N GLY A 301 18.19 -30.77 -12.00
CA GLY A 301 18.21 -31.89 -12.95
C GLY A 301 18.66 -31.59 -14.38
N VAL A 302 18.68 -30.31 -14.82
CA VAL A 302 18.87 -29.97 -16.26
C VAL A 302 19.90 -28.86 -16.49
N ALA A 303 20.00 -27.87 -15.60
CA ALA A 303 20.87 -26.72 -15.77
C ALA A 303 22.36 -27.07 -15.56
N SER A 304 23.08 -27.31 -16.65
CA SER A 304 24.51 -27.68 -16.63
C SER A 304 25.49 -26.49 -16.65
N SER A 305 25.05 -25.31 -17.10
CA SER A 305 25.91 -24.12 -17.21
C SER A 305 25.76 -23.18 -16.01
N LYS A 306 26.87 -22.61 -15.52
CA LYS A 306 26.88 -21.62 -14.44
C LYS A 306 25.93 -20.45 -14.73
N THR A 307 25.96 -19.92 -15.96
CA THR A 307 25.09 -18.82 -16.40
C THR A 307 23.61 -19.20 -16.36
N SER A 308 23.27 -20.44 -16.73
CA SER A 308 21.89 -20.97 -16.63
C SER A 308 21.42 -20.99 -15.17
N CYS A 309 22.25 -21.48 -14.25
CA CYS A 309 21.92 -21.50 -12.82
C CYS A 309 21.83 -20.10 -12.22
N GLU A 310 22.69 -19.15 -12.63
CA GLU A 310 22.61 -17.75 -12.22
C GLU A 310 21.31 -17.07 -12.69
N ILE A 311 20.89 -17.32 -13.95
CA ILE A 311 19.62 -16.80 -14.50
C ILE A 311 18.42 -17.47 -13.83
N ILE A 312 18.42 -18.79 -13.66
CA ILE A 312 17.33 -19.53 -12.99
C ILE A 312 17.18 -19.04 -11.54
N LYS A 313 18.29 -18.86 -10.81
CA LYS A 313 18.25 -18.27 -9.46
C LYS A 313 17.75 -16.82 -9.49
N GLY A 314 18.20 -16.00 -10.44
CA GLY A 314 17.69 -14.63 -10.59
C GLY A 314 16.20 -14.56 -10.89
N LEU A 315 15.67 -15.47 -11.71
CA LEU A 315 14.24 -15.55 -12.02
C LEU A 315 13.43 -16.06 -10.83
N SER A 316 13.95 -17.04 -10.08
CA SER A 316 13.41 -17.53 -8.81
C SER A 316 13.35 -16.44 -7.74
N ASP A 317 14.49 -15.77 -7.47
CA ASP A 317 14.61 -14.77 -6.42
C ASP A 317 13.98 -13.42 -6.81
N GLY A 318 13.82 -13.14 -8.11
CA GLY A 318 13.28 -11.90 -8.66
C GLY A 318 11.80 -11.96 -9.04
N PHE A 319 11.44 -12.78 -10.05
CA PHE A 319 10.08 -12.82 -10.62
C PHE A 319 9.08 -13.59 -9.75
N CYS A 320 9.56 -14.60 -9.02
CA CYS A 320 8.72 -15.41 -8.13
C CYS A 320 8.68 -14.83 -6.70
N ASP A 321 8.61 -13.50 -6.60
CA ASP A 321 8.39 -12.80 -5.34
C ASP A 321 6.97 -13.06 -4.80
#